data_AF-A0A520I7Y6-F1
#
_entry.id   AF-A0A520I7Y6-F1
#
_cell.length_a   1.000
_cell.length_b   1.000
_cell.length_c   1.000
_cell.angle_alpha   90.00
_cell.angle_beta   90.00
_cell.angle_gamma   90.00
#
_symmetry.space_group_name_H-M   'P 1'
#
loop_
_entity.id
_entity.type
_entity.pdbx_description
1 polymer ?
#
loop_
_entity_poly.entity_id
_entity_poly.type
_entity_poly.pdbx_seq_one_letter_code
_entity_poly.pdbx_strand_id
1 'polypeptide(L)'
;SKGQTIPDAERDAVANRMSQLIGISPDFIKRANLRIDLARFQKELLRDQRLTLGRFDSRYTGVDSDAAGERPETDASDTAIAGAFIATFNDYVTHTLGYKTEMPYRLSARDAPGWTWNWKHDAPGRGGQSQNNPNTAVDLAAAMRENPYLNVLSMNGYYDMATPFFGTENDLGHMMLDPSRQRNLAFRYYPAGHMTYLNPEALHQMKADLARWYDQAIGEARSATPPGGASVSGAGDSGQVPN
;
A
#
# COMPACT_ATOMS: atom_id res chain seq x y z
N SER A 1 24.07 1.16 15.41
CA SER A 1 23.60 -0.23 15.21
C SER A 1 24.66 -1.18 15.74
N LYS A 2 24.31 -2.12 16.64
CA LYS A 2 25.24 -3.11 17.22
C LYS A 2 25.40 -4.38 16.37
N GLY A 3 24.53 -4.63 15.40
CA GLY A 3 24.64 -5.77 14.48
C GLY A 3 24.80 -7.11 15.22
N GLN A 4 25.74 -7.93 14.74
CA GLN A 4 26.06 -9.24 15.34
C GLN A 4 26.83 -9.17 16.67
N THR A 5 27.28 -7.99 17.09
CA THR A 5 28.06 -7.81 18.33
C THR A 5 27.20 -7.37 19.52
N ILE A 6 25.87 -7.48 19.40
CA ILE A 6 24.94 -7.25 20.50
C ILE A 6 25.23 -8.22 21.67
N PRO A 7 25.41 -7.74 22.90
CA PRO A 7 25.61 -8.60 24.07
C PRO A 7 24.41 -9.52 24.31
N ASP A 8 24.64 -10.73 24.83
CA ASP A 8 23.59 -11.73 25.08
C ASP A 8 22.44 -11.19 25.94
N ALA A 9 22.74 -10.47 27.02
CA ALA A 9 21.74 -9.88 27.89
C ALA A 9 20.83 -8.87 27.16
N GLU A 10 21.40 -8.10 26.23
CA GLU A 10 20.64 -7.14 25.43
C GLU A 10 19.85 -7.85 24.33
N ARG A 11 20.43 -8.88 23.70
CA ARG A 11 19.71 -9.74 22.74
C ARG A 11 18.47 -10.36 23.39
N ASP A 12 18.59 -10.85 24.61
CA ASP A 12 17.49 -11.44 25.36
C ASP A 12 16.43 -10.40 25.73
N ALA A 13 16.85 -9.19 26.15
CA ALA A 13 15.93 -8.09 26.41
C ALA A 13 15.14 -7.68 25.16
N VAL A 14 15.80 -7.58 24.00
CA VAL A 14 15.16 -7.27 22.72
C VAL A 14 14.20 -8.39 22.32
N ALA A 15 14.60 -9.66 22.42
CA ALA A 15 13.74 -10.78 22.10
C ALA A 15 12.48 -10.82 22.97
N ASN A 16 12.61 -10.57 24.27
CA ASN A 16 11.47 -10.49 25.19
C ASN A 16 10.54 -9.31 24.84
N ARG A 17 11.10 -8.14 24.51
CA ARG A 17 10.29 -6.99 24.12
C ARG A 17 9.57 -7.22 22.80
N MET A 18 10.23 -7.81 21.81
CA MET A 18 9.61 -8.21 20.55
C MET A 18 8.47 -9.20 20.83
N SER A 19 8.72 -10.24 21.63
CA SER A 19 7.70 -11.23 22.01
C SER A 19 6.43 -10.61 22.57
N GLN A 20 6.56 -9.62 23.47
CA GLN A 20 5.42 -8.88 24.02
C GLN A 20 4.63 -8.09 22.97
N LEU A 21 5.29 -7.64 21.89
CA LEU A 21 4.68 -6.83 20.84
C LEU A 21 4.03 -7.66 19.74
N ILE A 22 4.65 -8.79 19.38
CA ILE A 22 4.26 -9.59 18.22
C ILE A 22 3.76 -10.99 18.57
N GLY A 23 3.74 -11.39 19.84
CA GLY A 23 3.21 -12.69 20.28
C GLY A 23 4.08 -13.90 19.93
N ILE A 24 5.22 -13.71 19.27
CA ILE A 24 6.16 -14.79 18.93
C ILE A 24 7.06 -15.12 20.12
N SER A 25 7.40 -16.40 20.33
CA SER A 25 8.25 -16.80 21.46
C SER A 25 9.64 -16.14 21.42
N PRO A 26 10.22 -15.74 22.57
CA PRO A 26 11.57 -15.20 22.61
C PRO A 26 12.62 -16.16 22.03
N ASP A 27 12.43 -17.46 22.21
CA ASP A 27 13.34 -18.48 21.70
C ASP A 27 13.31 -18.59 20.17
N PHE A 28 12.14 -18.49 19.54
CA PHE A 28 12.07 -18.38 18.08
C PHE A 28 12.72 -17.09 17.59
N ILE A 29 12.44 -15.95 18.25
CA ILE A 29 13.03 -14.65 17.89
C ILE A 29 14.55 -14.67 17.96
N LYS A 30 15.13 -15.27 19.00
CA LYS A 30 16.59 -15.44 19.13
C LYS A 30 17.15 -16.36 18.04
N ARG A 31 16.49 -17.48 17.75
CA ARG A 31 16.89 -18.39 16.65
C ARG A 31 16.84 -17.71 15.28
N ALA A 32 15.91 -16.78 15.09
CA ALA A 32 15.83 -15.93 13.91
C ALA A 32 16.79 -14.72 13.94
N ASN A 33 17.74 -14.66 14.88
CA ASN A 33 18.69 -13.55 15.05
C ASN A 33 18.01 -12.18 15.13
N LEU A 34 16.89 -12.09 15.86
CA LEU A 34 16.05 -10.90 16.02
C LEU A 34 15.45 -10.37 14.71
N ARG A 35 15.45 -11.18 13.64
CA ARG A 35 14.93 -10.82 12.32
C ARG A 35 13.78 -11.73 11.92
N ILE A 36 12.57 -11.24 12.16
CA ILE A 36 11.34 -11.91 11.76
C ILE A 36 10.84 -11.22 10.49
N ASP A 37 10.89 -11.94 9.38
CA ASP A 37 10.20 -11.51 8.17
C ASP A 37 8.71 -11.86 8.23
N LEU A 38 7.95 -11.32 7.29
CA LEU A 38 6.50 -11.49 7.24
C LEU A 38 6.10 -12.96 7.12
N ALA A 39 6.77 -13.73 6.26
CA ALA A 39 6.43 -15.13 6.04
C ALA A 39 6.62 -15.97 7.32
N ARG A 40 7.71 -15.72 8.06
CA ARG A 40 7.94 -16.35 9.36
C ARG A 40 6.90 -15.95 10.39
N PHE A 41 6.51 -14.67 10.44
CA PHE A 41 5.45 -14.22 11.34
C PHE A 41 4.12 -14.93 11.05
N GLN A 42 3.70 -14.99 9.79
CA GLN A 42 2.47 -15.66 9.36
C GLN A 42 2.45 -17.15 9.70
N LYS A 43 3.62 -17.80 9.65
CA LYS A 43 3.77 -19.23 9.91
C LYS A 43 3.92 -19.57 11.40
N GLU A 44 4.49 -18.66 12.19
CA GLU A 44 4.88 -18.93 13.58
C GLU A 44 3.77 -18.56 14.59
N LEU A 45 3.00 -17.48 14.37
CA LEU A 45 2.13 -16.92 15.41
C LEU A 45 1.13 -17.91 16.00
N LEU A 46 0.55 -18.78 15.17
CA LEU A 46 -0.43 -19.80 15.56
C LEU A 46 0.06 -21.23 15.25
N ARG A 47 1.39 -21.44 15.22
CA ARG A 47 1.98 -22.73 14.84
C ARG A 47 1.59 -23.85 15.80
N ASP A 48 1.41 -23.55 17.07
CA ASP A 48 0.97 -24.49 18.11
C ASP A 48 -0.43 -25.08 17.81
N GLN A 49 -1.26 -24.32 17.10
CA GLN A 49 -2.57 -24.73 16.60
C GLN A 49 -2.51 -25.31 15.17
N ARG A 50 -1.31 -25.42 14.60
CA ARG A 50 -1.07 -25.83 13.19
C ARG A 50 -1.75 -24.90 12.17
N LEU A 51 -1.93 -23.62 12.51
CA LEU A 51 -2.55 -22.61 11.66
C LEU A 51 -1.51 -21.64 11.06
N THR A 52 -1.81 -21.12 9.88
CA THR A 52 -1.09 -20.01 9.23
C THR A 52 -2.00 -18.79 9.07
N LEU A 53 -1.43 -17.60 8.98
CA LEU A 53 -2.20 -16.36 8.78
C LEU A 53 -2.20 -15.89 7.32
N GLY A 54 -3.32 -15.33 6.88
CA GLY A 54 -3.43 -14.67 5.58
C GLY A 54 -2.55 -13.42 5.47
N ARG A 55 -1.94 -13.18 4.30
CA ARG A 55 -1.04 -12.02 4.07
C ARG A 55 -1.86 -10.76 3.82
N PHE A 56 -2.92 -10.86 3.03
CA PHE A 56 -3.81 -9.74 2.74
C PHE A 56 -4.76 -9.43 3.89
N ASP A 57 -5.13 -10.41 4.72
CA ASP A 57 -5.95 -10.18 5.90
C ASP A 57 -5.60 -11.22 6.98
N SER A 58 -4.95 -10.74 8.06
CA SER A 58 -4.47 -11.61 9.15
C SER A 58 -5.56 -12.28 9.98
N ARG A 59 -6.84 -11.94 9.75
CA ARG A 59 -7.99 -12.62 10.39
C ARG A 59 -8.31 -13.96 9.74
N TYR A 60 -7.84 -14.19 8.52
CA TYR A 60 -8.00 -15.48 7.84
C TYR A 60 -6.89 -16.43 8.27
N THR A 61 -7.29 -17.69 8.52
CA THR A 61 -6.37 -18.76 8.88
C THR A 61 -6.37 -19.88 7.85
N GLY A 62 -5.19 -20.43 7.57
CA GLY A 62 -4.98 -21.60 6.72
C GLY A 62 -4.40 -22.78 7.48
N VAL A 63 -4.38 -23.95 6.84
CA VAL A 63 -3.72 -25.16 7.33
C VAL A 63 -2.80 -25.66 6.23
N ASP A 64 -1.51 -25.74 6.55
CA ASP A 64 -0.50 -26.27 5.65
C ASP A 64 -0.30 -27.77 5.88
N SER A 65 0.26 -28.46 4.88
CA SER A 65 0.61 -29.89 5.00
C SER A 65 1.66 -30.13 6.09
N ASP A 66 2.67 -29.25 6.16
CA ASP A 66 3.71 -29.27 7.18
C ASP A 66 3.63 -28.04 8.09
N ALA A 67 3.24 -28.26 9.35
CA ALA A 67 3.22 -27.22 10.36
C ALA A 67 4.64 -26.72 10.73
N ALA A 68 5.70 -27.48 10.46
CA ALA A 68 7.09 -27.11 10.76
C ALA A 68 7.76 -26.28 9.65
N GLY A 69 7.12 -26.08 8.49
CA GLY A 69 7.66 -25.30 7.39
C GLY A 69 8.03 -23.85 7.76
N GLU A 70 8.87 -23.21 6.94
CA GLU A 70 9.39 -21.85 7.17
C GLU A 70 8.40 -20.74 6.80
N ARG A 71 7.46 -21.00 5.88
CA ARG A 71 6.50 -20.03 5.33
C ARG A 71 5.15 -20.70 5.08
N PRO A 72 4.04 -19.94 5.01
CA PRO A 72 2.76 -20.47 4.55
C PRO A 72 2.87 -21.05 3.12
N GLU A 73 2.20 -22.17 2.86
CA GLU A 73 2.12 -22.77 1.52
C GLU A 73 1.26 -21.93 0.57
N THR A 74 0.23 -21.30 1.11
CA THR A 74 -0.69 -20.41 0.40
C THR A 74 -1.04 -19.20 1.27
N ASP A 75 -1.62 -18.17 0.66
CA ASP A 75 -2.27 -17.10 1.42
C ASP A 75 -3.73 -17.50 1.70
N ALA A 76 -4.04 -17.72 2.99
CA ALA A 76 -5.38 -18.08 3.43
C ALA A 76 -6.44 -17.03 3.07
N SER A 77 -6.07 -15.74 3.09
CA SER A 77 -6.99 -14.63 2.76
C SER A 77 -7.28 -14.53 1.26
N ASP A 78 -6.31 -14.89 0.41
CA ASP A 78 -6.50 -14.98 -1.05
C ASP A 78 -7.34 -16.21 -1.40
N THR A 79 -6.96 -17.37 -0.85
CA THR A 79 -7.64 -18.65 -1.08
C THR A 79 -9.12 -18.59 -0.71
N ALA A 80 -9.45 -17.92 0.39
CA ALA A 80 -10.83 -17.81 0.88
C ALA A 80 -11.77 -17.06 -0.08
N ILE A 81 -11.24 -16.17 -0.93
CA ILE A 81 -12.07 -15.29 -1.77
C ILE A 81 -11.92 -15.55 -3.26
N ALA A 82 -10.79 -16.12 -3.70
CA ALA A 82 -10.43 -16.24 -5.12
C ALA A 82 -11.53 -16.91 -5.95
N GLY A 83 -12.13 -17.99 -5.43
CA GLY A 83 -13.21 -18.71 -6.10
C GLY A 83 -14.44 -17.83 -6.40
N ALA A 84 -14.84 -16.99 -5.43
CA ALA A 84 -15.98 -16.08 -5.60
C ALA A 84 -15.69 -15.00 -6.65
N PHE A 85 -14.48 -14.43 -6.66
CA PHE A 85 -14.07 -13.44 -7.66
C PHE A 85 -13.99 -14.04 -9.06
N ILE A 86 -13.35 -15.20 -9.21
CA ILE A 86 -13.25 -15.89 -10.51
C ILE A 86 -14.63 -16.20 -11.07
N ALA A 87 -15.50 -16.83 -10.27
CA ALA A 87 -16.82 -17.22 -10.73
C ALA A 87 -17.67 -16.00 -11.14
N THR A 88 -17.70 -14.97 -10.29
CA THR A 88 -18.49 -13.75 -10.54
C THR A 88 -17.99 -12.97 -11.75
N PHE A 89 -16.67 -12.87 -11.93
CA PHE A 89 -16.10 -12.20 -13.09
C PHE A 89 -16.42 -12.96 -14.39
N ASN A 90 -16.25 -14.29 -14.41
CA ASN A 90 -16.54 -15.10 -15.60
C ASN A 90 -18.02 -15.05 -15.98
N ASP A 91 -18.92 -15.10 -14.99
CA ASP A 91 -20.35 -14.94 -15.21
C ASP A 91 -20.68 -13.57 -15.81
N TYR A 92 -20.17 -12.49 -15.19
CA TYR A 92 -20.42 -11.12 -15.64
C TYR A 92 -19.93 -10.90 -17.08
N VAL A 93 -18.69 -11.31 -17.39
CA VAL A 93 -18.11 -11.12 -18.71
C VAL A 93 -18.83 -11.94 -19.78
N THR A 94 -19.20 -13.18 -19.47
CA THR A 94 -19.82 -14.09 -20.44
C THR A 94 -21.30 -13.79 -20.66
N HIS A 95 -22.06 -13.61 -19.57
CA HIS A 95 -23.52 -13.55 -19.62
C HIS A 95 -24.06 -12.12 -19.59
N THR A 96 -23.39 -11.20 -18.90
CA THR A 96 -23.81 -9.78 -18.89
C THR A 96 -23.20 -9.01 -20.05
N LEU A 97 -21.88 -9.10 -20.25
CA LEU A 97 -21.20 -8.37 -21.33
C LEU A 97 -21.23 -9.12 -22.67
N GLY A 98 -21.53 -10.42 -22.68
CA GLY A 98 -21.58 -11.23 -23.91
C GLY A 98 -20.21 -11.55 -24.52
N TYR A 99 -19.12 -11.30 -23.80
CA TYR A 99 -17.77 -11.57 -24.29
C TYR A 99 -17.41 -13.04 -24.08
N LYS A 100 -17.13 -13.74 -25.17
CA LYS A 100 -16.75 -15.16 -25.17
C LYS A 100 -15.32 -15.30 -25.66
N THR A 101 -14.52 -16.06 -24.94
CA THR A 101 -13.13 -16.35 -25.28
C THR A 101 -12.75 -17.75 -24.83
N GLU A 102 -11.82 -18.37 -25.55
CA GLU A 102 -11.19 -19.64 -25.16
C GLU A 102 -9.92 -19.40 -24.32
N MET A 103 -9.53 -18.14 -24.13
CA MET A 103 -8.36 -17.81 -23.32
C MET A 103 -8.60 -18.16 -21.85
N PRO A 104 -7.68 -18.86 -21.17
CA PRO A 104 -7.81 -19.13 -19.76
C PRO A 104 -7.72 -17.83 -18.96
N TYR A 105 -8.64 -17.67 -18.01
CA TYR A 105 -8.57 -16.56 -17.05
C TYR A 105 -7.41 -16.78 -16.08
N ARG A 106 -6.59 -15.74 -15.88
CA ARG A 106 -5.46 -15.74 -14.94
C ARG A 106 -5.71 -14.68 -13.88
N LEU A 107 -5.59 -15.07 -12.61
CA LEU A 107 -5.72 -14.14 -11.48
C LEU A 107 -4.55 -13.16 -11.43
N SER A 108 -3.37 -13.61 -11.85
CA SER A 108 -2.17 -12.80 -11.87
C SER A 108 -1.43 -12.91 -13.19
N ALA A 109 -0.83 -11.80 -13.62
CA ALA A 109 0.11 -11.82 -14.73
C ALA A 109 1.31 -12.76 -14.45
N ARG A 110 1.65 -12.98 -13.16
CA ARG A 110 2.70 -13.91 -12.72
C ARG A 110 2.46 -15.36 -13.12
N ASP A 111 1.21 -15.72 -13.39
CA ASP A 111 0.83 -17.07 -13.81
C ASP A 111 1.16 -17.30 -15.31
N ALA A 112 1.58 -16.24 -16.03
CA ALA A 112 1.98 -16.34 -17.42
C ALA A 112 3.41 -16.89 -17.56
N PRO A 113 3.65 -17.84 -18.51
CA PRO A 113 4.99 -18.28 -18.84
C PRO A 113 5.89 -17.11 -19.26
N GLY A 114 7.12 -17.06 -18.73
CA GLY A 114 8.09 -16.02 -19.05
C GLY A 114 7.78 -14.64 -18.46
N TRP A 115 6.82 -14.54 -17.53
CA TRP A 115 6.52 -13.27 -16.88
C TRP A 115 7.74 -12.73 -16.12
N THR A 116 8.03 -11.45 -16.36
CA THR A 116 9.05 -10.69 -15.65
C THR A 116 8.54 -9.28 -15.40
N TRP A 117 8.87 -8.72 -14.24
CA TRP A 117 8.51 -7.36 -13.88
C TRP A 117 9.72 -6.44 -13.97
N ASN A 118 9.54 -5.31 -14.65
CA ASN A 118 10.56 -4.26 -14.69
C ASN A 118 10.34 -3.29 -13.52
N TRP A 119 11.23 -3.37 -12.52
CA TRP A 119 11.21 -2.49 -11.36
C TRP A 119 11.90 -1.13 -11.58
N LYS A 120 12.45 -0.88 -12.77
CA LYS A 120 13.10 0.40 -13.08
C LYS A 120 12.06 1.52 -13.16
N HIS A 121 12.38 2.63 -12.53
CA HIS A 121 11.59 3.86 -12.55
C HIS A 121 12.53 5.06 -12.69
N ASP A 122 12.15 6.03 -13.53
CA ASP A 122 12.84 7.31 -13.68
C ASP A 122 12.02 8.39 -12.97
N ALA A 123 12.44 8.73 -11.75
CA ALA A 123 11.71 9.64 -10.90
C ALA A 123 11.89 11.12 -11.32
N PRO A 124 10.87 11.98 -11.14
CA PRO A 124 10.97 13.41 -11.41
C PRO A 124 12.19 14.06 -10.74
N GLY A 125 12.86 14.94 -11.47
CA GLY A 125 14.00 15.73 -10.97
C GLY A 125 15.31 14.96 -10.76
N ARG A 126 15.41 13.69 -11.19
CA ARG A 126 16.63 12.87 -11.04
C ARG A 126 17.50 12.75 -12.29
N GLY A 127 17.08 13.35 -13.43
CA GLY A 127 17.88 13.41 -14.65
C GLY A 127 18.33 12.03 -15.16
N GLY A 128 17.46 11.02 -15.11
CA GLY A 128 17.77 9.66 -15.57
C GLY A 128 18.49 8.77 -14.56
N GLN A 129 18.76 9.24 -13.33
CA GLN A 129 19.30 8.38 -12.28
C GLN A 129 18.23 7.39 -11.80
N SER A 130 18.45 6.11 -12.08
CA SER A 130 17.60 5.03 -11.61
C SER A 130 17.55 4.98 -10.08
N GLN A 131 16.37 4.74 -9.53
CA GLN A 131 16.23 4.45 -8.10
C GLN A 131 16.76 3.04 -7.79
N ASN A 132 17.45 2.89 -6.65
CA ASN A 132 17.92 1.58 -6.17
C ASN A 132 16.79 0.68 -5.65
N ASN A 133 15.65 1.27 -5.29
CA ASN A 133 14.42 0.58 -4.92
C ASN A 133 13.23 1.33 -5.54
N PRO A 134 12.17 0.62 -5.94
CA PRO A 134 10.93 1.24 -6.40
C PRO A 134 10.36 2.13 -5.30
N ASN A 135 10.16 3.41 -5.60
CA ASN A 135 9.49 4.34 -4.70
C ASN A 135 8.72 5.36 -5.52
N THR A 136 7.40 5.32 -5.43
CA THR A 136 6.48 6.22 -6.14
C THR A 136 6.01 7.41 -5.32
N ALA A 137 6.35 7.49 -4.03
CA ALA A 137 6.03 8.66 -3.21
C ALA A 137 6.78 9.92 -3.70
N VAL A 138 7.91 9.77 -4.38
CA VAL A 138 8.62 10.90 -5.00
C VAL A 138 7.84 11.51 -6.15
N ASP A 139 7.10 10.71 -6.92
CA ASP A 139 6.24 11.17 -8.01
C ASP A 139 5.04 11.92 -7.44
N LEU A 140 4.38 11.33 -6.44
CA LEU A 140 3.27 11.97 -5.76
C LEU A 140 3.70 13.28 -5.10
N ALA A 141 4.88 13.33 -4.49
CA ALA A 141 5.43 14.54 -3.91
C ALA A 141 5.69 15.62 -4.96
N ALA A 142 6.21 15.27 -6.14
CA ALA A 142 6.37 16.22 -7.24
C ALA A 142 5.02 16.78 -7.70
N ALA A 143 4.04 15.90 -7.93
CA ALA A 143 2.68 16.29 -8.33
C ALA A 143 2.01 17.22 -7.30
N MET A 144 2.16 16.96 -6.00
CA MET A 144 1.60 17.80 -4.93
C MET A 144 2.33 19.14 -4.77
N ARG A 145 3.61 19.25 -5.16
CA ARG A 145 4.32 20.54 -5.19
C ARG A 145 3.85 21.41 -6.35
N GLU A 146 3.65 20.81 -7.51
CA GLU A 146 3.20 21.50 -8.73
C GLU A 146 1.72 21.86 -8.67
N ASN A 147 0.88 21.01 -8.07
CA ASN A 147 -0.54 21.26 -7.91
C ASN A 147 -0.90 21.53 -6.43
N PRO A 148 -1.04 22.81 -6.05
CA PRO A 148 -1.48 23.24 -4.73
C PRO A 148 -2.75 22.59 -4.19
N TYR A 149 -3.62 22.19 -5.12
CA TYR A 149 -4.99 21.76 -4.90
C TYR A 149 -5.13 20.23 -4.95
N LEU A 150 -4.04 19.51 -5.20
CA LEU A 150 -4.05 18.05 -5.17
C LEU A 150 -4.22 17.57 -3.73
N ASN A 151 -5.36 16.90 -3.49
CA ASN A 151 -5.69 16.22 -2.25
C ASN A 151 -5.47 14.72 -2.41
N VAL A 152 -4.96 14.06 -1.37
CA VAL A 152 -4.68 12.61 -1.34
C VAL A 152 -5.36 11.99 -0.13
N LEU A 153 -6.14 10.93 -0.38
CA LEU A 153 -6.72 10.09 0.66
C LEU A 153 -6.08 8.70 0.62
N SER A 154 -5.45 8.31 1.71
CA SER A 154 -4.99 6.94 1.95
C SER A 154 -6.02 6.17 2.78
N MET A 155 -6.44 5.01 2.29
CA MET A 155 -7.45 4.14 2.92
C MET A 155 -6.79 2.82 3.28
N ASN A 156 -6.79 2.47 4.57
CA ASN A 156 -5.90 1.45 5.10
C ASN A 156 -6.65 0.38 5.91
N GLY A 157 -6.33 -0.90 5.69
CA GLY A 157 -6.80 -1.99 6.51
C GLY A 157 -5.87 -2.25 7.70
N TYR A 158 -6.41 -2.39 8.91
CA TYR A 158 -5.62 -2.74 10.10
C TYR A 158 -4.97 -4.13 10.02
N TYR A 159 -5.58 -5.06 9.30
CA TYR A 159 -5.14 -6.46 9.21
C TYR A 159 -4.38 -6.76 7.93
N ASP A 160 -4.07 -5.73 7.14
CA ASP A 160 -3.26 -5.85 5.93
C ASP A 160 -1.78 -5.95 6.27
N MET A 161 -1.18 -7.12 6.03
CA MET A 161 0.26 -7.32 6.17
C MET A 161 1.01 -7.22 4.83
N ALA A 162 0.28 -7.17 3.71
CA ALA A 162 0.86 -7.02 2.39
C ALA A 162 1.36 -5.59 2.15
N THR A 163 0.57 -4.61 2.57
CA THR A 163 0.89 -3.19 2.54
C THR A 163 0.50 -2.55 3.88
N PRO A 164 1.26 -2.80 4.96
CA PRO A 164 0.92 -2.30 6.28
C PRO A 164 0.79 -0.78 6.30
N PHE A 165 -0.27 -0.27 6.93
CA PHE A 165 -0.61 1.16 6.94
C PHE A 165 0.54 2.06 7.43
N PHE A 166 1.36 1.58 8.36
CA PHE A 166 2.52 2.32 8.86
C PHE A 166 3.58 2.55 7.77
N GLY A 167 3.73 1.61 6.82
CA GLY A 167 4.59 1.81 5.65
C GLY A 167 4.09 2.97 4.79
N THR A 168 2.78 3.03 4.56
CA THR A 168 2.15 4.14 3.82
C THR A 168 2.26 5.47 4.57
N GLU A 169 2.05 5.50 5.89
CA GLU A 169 2.29 6.69 6.71
C GLU A 169 3.74 7.17 6.61
N ASN A 170 4.69 6.23 6.67
CA ASN A 170 6.10 6.55 6.51
C ASN A 170 6.38 7.14 5.12
N ASP A 171 5.92 6.52 4.05
CA ASP A 171 6.19 6.99 2.69
C ASP A 171 5.59 8.38 2.45
N LEU A 172 4.34 8.59 2.86
CA LEU A 172 3.65 9.88 2.71
C LEU A 172 4.21 10.96 3.64
N GLY A 173 4.62 10.60 4.86
CA GLY A 173 5.25 11.50 5.83
C GLY A 173 6.65 11.98 5.41
N HIS A 174 7.34 11.22 4.56
CA HIS A 174 8.69 11.53 4.08
C HIS A 174 8.72 12.11 2.65
N MET A 175 7.59 12.62 2.15
CA MET A 175 7.54 13.29 0.86
C MET A 175 8.23 14.65 0.81
N MET A 176 8.67 15.20 1.95
CA MET A 176 9.31 16.53 2.06
C MET A 176 8.43 17.64 1.46
N LEU A 177 7.13 17.58 1.74
CA LEU A 177 6.16 18.60 1.36
C LEU A 177 6.28 19.81 2.28
N ASP A 178 6.10 21.01 1.71
CA ASP A 178 5.90 22.23 2.51
C ASP A 178 4.74 22.03 3.50
N PRO A 179 4.82 22.54 4.75
CA PRO A 179 3.75 22.38 5.74
C PRO A 179 2.35 22.79 5.22
N SER A 180 2.25 23.78 4.34
CA SER A 180 0.98 24.20 3.73
C SER A 180 0.37 23.15 2.80
N ARG A 181 1.16 22.20 2.30
CA ARG A 181 0.74 21.08 1.44
C ARG A 181 0.44 19.80 2.23
N GLN A 182 1.03 19.64 3.40
CA GLN A 182 0.82 18.43 4.22
C GLN A 182 -0.64 18.24 4.63
N ARG A 183 -1.39 19.34 4.81
CA ARG A 183 -2.83 19.31 5.11
C ARG A 183 -3.70 18.63 4.04
N ASN A 184 -3.18 18.51 2.81
CA ASN A 184 -3.89 17.87 1.71
C ASN A 184 -3.79 16.33 1.78
N LEU A 185 -3.04 15.78 2.73
CA LEU A 185 -2.96 14.35 3.01
C LEU A 185 -3.99 13.97 4.07
N ALA A 186 -4.82 12.98 3.77
CA ALA A 186 -5.78 12.39 4.69
C ALA A 186 -5.57 10.88 4.77
N PHE A 187 -5.78 10.33 5.98
CA PHE A 187 -5.71 8.90 6.24
C PHE A 187 -7.03 8.41 6.83
N ARG A 188 -7.44 7.20 6.43
CA ARG A 188 -8.55 6.46 7.03
C ARG A 188 -8.10 5.03 7.28
N TYR A 189 -8.67 4.44 8.32
CA TYR A 189 -8.32 3.12 8.80
C TYR A 189 -9.58 2.32 9.07
N TYR A 190 -9.54 1.05 8.69
CA TYR A 190 -10.71 0.19 8.70
C TYR A 190 -10.38 -1.15 9.35
N PRO A 191 -11.33 -1.78 10.08
CA PRO A 191 -11.18 -3.11 10.66
C PRO A 191 -11.30 -4.20 9.56
N ALA A 192 -10.38 -4.14 8.59
CA ALA A 192 -10.31 -5.01 7.44
C ALA A 192 -8.85 -5.25 7.01
N GLY A 193 -8.64 -6.18 6.08
CA GLY A 193 -7.37 -6.37 5.40
C GLY A 193 -7.20 -5.48 4.16
N HIS A 194 -6.35 -5.95 3.25
CA HIS A 194 -5.92 -5.30 2.01
C HIS A 194 -7.10 -4.84 1.15
N MET A 195 -8.08 -5.73 0.97
CA MET A 195 -9.33 -5.42 0.29
C MET A 195 -10.36 -5.00 1.33
N THR A 196 -10.27 -3.76 1.79
CA THR A 196 -11.09 -3.22 2.87
C THR A 196 -12.60 -3.45 2.66
N TYR A 197 -13.04 -3.41 1.40
CA TYR A 197 -14.43 -3.60 0.98
C TYR A 197 -14.98 -5.02 1.21
N LEU A 198 -14.15 -6.02 1.55
CA LEU A 198 -14.62 -7.36 1.89
C LEU A 198 -15.27 -7.46 3.27
N ASN A 199 -15.01 -6.50 4.16
CA ASN A 199 -15.77 -6.38 5.41
C ASN A 199 -16.97 -5.45 5.18
N PRO A 200 -18.23 -5.92 5.32
CA PRO A 200 -19.42 -5.11 5.01
C PRO A 200 -19.53 -3.82 5.82
N GLU A 201 -19.18 -3.84 7.10
CA GLU A 201 -19.21 -2.66 7.97
C GLU A 201 -18.18 -1.63 7.51
N ALA A 202 -16.95 -2.08 7.23
CA ALA A 202 -15.89 -1.26 6.68
C ALA A 202 -16.23 -0.70 5.30
N LEU A 203 -16.90 -1.48 4.44
CA LEU A 203 -17.36 -1.01 3.13
C LEU A 203 -18.34 0.17 3.25
N HIS A 204 -19.33 0.06 4.14
CA HIS A 204 -20.26 1.16 4.38
C HIS A 204 -19.54 2.41 4.89
N GLN A 205 -18.62 2.23 5.85
CA GLN A 205 -17.82 3.33 6.37
C GLN A 205 -16.93 3.95 5.28
N MET A 206 -16.26 3.11 4.48
CA MET A 206 -15.39 3.52 3.36
C MET A 206 -16.17 4.33 2.33
N LYS A 207 -17.37 3.90 1.96
CA LYS A 207 -18.26 4.65 1.06
C LYS A 207 -18.63 6.02 1.65
N ALA A 208 -18.93 6.08 2.93
CA ALA A 208 -19.28 7.33 3.59
C ALA A 208 -18.07 8.29 3.70
N ASP A 209 -16.89 7.75 3.99
CA ASP A 209 -15.64 8.52 4.03
C ASP A 209 -15.26 9.06 2.65
N LEU A 210 -15.35 8.25 1.60
CA LEU A 210 -15.12 8.68 0.22
C LEU A 210 -16.09 9.80 -0.18
N ALA A 211 -17.39 9.64 0.09
CA ALA A 211 -18.39 10.67 -0.22
C ALA A 211 -18.06 12.01 0.46
N ARG A 212 -17.78 11.99 1.78
CA ARG A 212 -17.39 13.19 2.52
C ARG A 212 -16.09 13.81 1.97
N TRP A 213 -15.11 12.97 1.65
CA TRP A 213 -13.83 13.43 1.12
C TRP A 213 -13.99 14.10 -0.26
N TYR A 214 -14.81 13.54 -1.15
CA TYR A 214 -15.12 14.17 -2.43
C TYR A 214 -15.83 15.52 -2.25
N ASP A 215 -16.83 15.60 -1.38
CA ASP A 215 -17.53 16.85 -1.09
C ASP A 215 -16.58 17.93 -0.56
N GLN A 216 -15.68 17.55 0.35
CA GLN A 216 -14.66 18.46 0.88
C GLN A 216 -13.68 18.91 -0.21
N ALA A 217 -13.10 17.97 -0.97
CA ALA A 217 -12.12 18.28 -2.00
C ALA A 217 -12.70 19.18 -3.11
N ILE A 218 -13.95 18.95 -3.50
CA ILE A 218 -14.67 19.80 -4.46
C ILE A 218 -14.99 21.17 -3.85
N GLY A 219 -15.41 21.22 -2.59
CA GLY A 219 -15.67 22.47 -1.88
C GLY A 219 -14.42 23.36 -1.78
N GLU A 220 -13.30 22.78 -1.38
CA GLU A 220 -11.99 23.46 -1.34
C GLU A 220 -11.60 23.99 -2.71
N ALA A 221 -11.68 23.16 -3.75
CA ALA A 221 -11.36 23.56 -5.12
C ALA A 221 -12.23 24.72 -5.63
N ARG A 222 -13.52 24.76 -5.26
CA ARG A 222 -14.43 25.87 -5.62
C ARG A 222 -14.15 27.17 -4.85
N SER A 223 -13.70 27.04 -3.59
CA SER A 223 -13.39 28.18 -2.73
C SER A 223 -12.00 28.79 -2.97
N ALA A 224 -11.11 28.04 -3.61
CA ALA A 224 -9.78 28.50 -3.95
C ALA A 224 -9.83 29.56 -5.06
N THR A 225 -9.18 30.69 -4.84
CA THR A 225 -8.90 31.65 -5.92
C THR A 225 -8.03 30.93 -6.97
N PRO A 226 -8.44 30.87 -8.26
CA PRO A 226 -7.59 30.32 -9.30
C PRO A 226 -6.23 31.02 -9.29
N PRO A 227 -5.12 30.35 -9.66
CA PRO A 227 -3.86 31.05 -9.86
C PRO A 227 -4.14 32.21 -10.82
N GLY A 228 -3.94 33.45 -10.36
CA GLY A 228 -3.99 34.60 -11.24
C GLY A 228 -3.04 34.31 -12.39
N GLY A 229 -3.56 34.27 -13.61
CA GLY A 229 -2.72 34.09 -14.79
C GLY A 229 -1.58 35.09 -14.68
N ALA A 230 -0.35 34.63 -14.90
CA ALA A 230 0.83 35.49 -14.86
C ALA A 230 0.49 36.76 -15.61
N SER A 231 0.42 37.89 -14.89
CA SER A 231 0.13 39.18 -15.48
C SER A 231 1.26 39.44 -16.47
N VAL A 232 0.98 39.24 -17.76
CA VAL A 232 1.85 39.71 -18.82
C VAL A 232 1.78 41.23 -18.71
N SER A 233 2.74 41.80 -17.99
CA SER A 233 2.95 43.24 -17.97
C SER A 233 3.14 43.66 -19.42
N GLY A 234 2.17 44.39 -19.95
CA GLY A 234 2.18 44.88 -21.32
C GLY A 234 3.49 45.60 -21.61
N ALA A 235 4.24 45.08 -22.57
CA ALA A 235 5.31 45.84 -23.20
C ALA A 235 4.63 47.04 -23.87
N GLY A 236 5.04 48.23 -23.43
CA GLY A 236 4.53 49.49 -23.92
C GLY A 236 4.64 49.58 -25.44
N ASP A 237 3.56 50.06 -26.03
CA ASP A 237 3.49 50.53 -27.40
C ASP A 237 4.46 51.72 -27.56
N SER A 238 5.68 51.43 -28.03
CA SER A 238 6.58 52.46 -28.53
C SER A 238 6.31 52.63 -30.02
N GLY A 239 5.37 53.53 -30.32
CA GLY A 239 5.19 54.04 -31.67
C GLY A 239 6.48 54.65 -32.20
N GLN A 240 6.88 54.22 -33.40
CA GLN A 240 7.69 55.03 -34.30
C GLN A 240 7.62 54.46 -35.73
N VAL A 241 6.86 55.15 -36.58
CA VAL A 241 7.08 55.25 -38.03
C VAL A 241 7.90 56.54 -38.20
N PRO A 242 9.03 56.57 -38.96
CA PRO A 242 8.90 56.83 -40.40
C PRO A 242 9.98 56.28 -41.36
N ASN A 243 9.54 56.17 -42.61
CA ASN A 243 10.21 56.06 -43.92
C ASN A 243 10.99 54.78 -44.26
#